data_AF-A0AA96KGC8-F1
#
_entry.id   AF-A0AA96KGC8-F1
#
_cell.length_a   1.000
_cell.length_b   1.000
_cell.length_c   1.000
_cell.angle_alpha   90.00
_cell.angle_beta   90.00
_cell.angle_gamma   90.00
#
_symmetry.space_group_name_H-M   'P 1'
#
loop_
_entity.id
_entity.type
_entity.pdbx_description
1 polymer ?
#
loop_
_entity_poly.entity_id
_entity_poly.type
_entity_poly.pdbx_seq_one_letter_code
_entity_poly.pdbx_strand_id
1 'polypeptide(L)'
;MFRKLSVLAVPLAAFLAINAYAGQANPAKAAAQEVVDDYKKLRAMCSVSIGEERRDCFAKLNDSNANYRAAKETLNRDSDDSKSAHFVSFAG
;
A
#
# COMPACT_ATOMS: atom_id res chain seq x y z
N MET A 1 39.22 -52.38 -13.94
CA MET A 1 39.14 -51.05 -13.31
C MET A 1 39.34 -50.00 -14.40
N PHE A 2 38.25 -49.41 -14.91
CA PHE A 2 38.30 -48.46 -16.03
C PHE A 2 37.64 -47.13 -15.66
N ARG A 3 38.52 -46.13 -15.54
CA ARG A 3 38.39 -44.69 -15.82
C ARG A 3 36.98 -44.14 -16.05
N LYS A 4 36.53 -43.27 -15.15
CA LYS A 4 35.57 -42.20 -15.47
C LYS A 4 36.29 -40.86 -15.33
N LEU A 5 36.86 -40.38 -16.44
CA LEU A 5 37.13 -38.95 -16.65
C LEU A 5 35.78 -38.33 -17.07
N SER A 6 35.17 -37.55 -16.17
CA SER A 6 34.06 -36.66 -16.55
C SER A 6 34.64 -35.32 -17.00
N VAL A 7 34.38 -35.02 -18.27
CA VAL A 7 34.76 -33.81 -18.99
C VAL A 7 33.78 -32.68 -18.65
N LEU A 8 34.36 -31.52 -18.35
CA LEU A 8 33.91 -30.13 -18.53
C LEU A 8 32.51 -29.89 -19.14
N ALA A 9 31.72 -29.01 -18.51
CA ALA A 9 30.90 -28.03 -19.25
C ALA A 9 30.42 -26.86 -18.36
N VAL A 10 31.09 -25.73 -18.54
CA VAL A 10 30.58 -24.34 -18.64
C VAL A 10 29.55 -23.84 -17.59
N PRO A 11 29.90 -22.80 -16.80
CA PRO A 11 28.96 -22.08 -15.96
C PRO A 11 28.17 -21.11 -16.83
N LEU A 12 26.92 -21.46 -17.18
CA LEU A 12 26.03 -20.52 -17.85
C LEU A 12 25.24 -19.76 -16.78
N ALA A 13 25.78 -18.60 -16.41
CA ALA A 13 25.12 -17.57 -15.64
C ALA A 13 23.84 -17.12 -16.37
N ALA A 14 22.71 -17.75 -16.04
CA ALA A 14 21.39 -17.20 -16.32
C ALA A 14 21.09 -16.16 -15.23
N PHE A 15 21.68 -14.97 -15.37
CA PHE A 15 21.13 -13.76 -14.75
C PHE A 15 19.77 -13.49 -15.42
N LEU A 16 18.74 -14.17 -14.93
CA LEU A 16 17.37 -13.74 -15.12
C LEU A 16 17.27 -12.37 -14.43
N ALA A 17 17.31 -11.32 -15.24
CA ALA A 17 16.96 -9.98 -14.83
C ALA A 17 15.52 -10.02 -14.30
N ILE A 18 15.40 -10.07 -12.98
CA ILE A 18 14.15 -9.85 -12.27
C ILE A 18 13.80 -8.39 -12.50
N ASN A 19 13.01 -8.12 -13.54
CA ASN A 19 12.28 -6.87 -13.65
C ASN A 19 11.18 -6.89 -12.58
N ALA A 20 11.57 -6.70 -11.32
CA ALA A 20 10.68 -6.23 -10.29
C ALA A 20 10.37 -4.77 -10.62
N TYR A 21 9.42 -4.55 -11.54
CA TYR A 21 8.64 -3.33 -11.52
C TYR A 21 7.83 -3.38 -10.22
N ALA A 22 8.48 -2.95 -9.13
CA ALA A 22 7.76 -2.45 -7.97
C ALA A 22 6.93 -1.29 -8.53
N GLY A 23 5.64 -1.54 -8.76
CA GLY A 23 4.70 -0.48 -9.09
C GLY A 23 4.95 0.64 -8.09
N GLN A 24 5.27 1.82 -8.60
CA GLN A 24 5.57 3.00 -7.80
C GLN A 24 4.35 3.29 -6.93
N ALA A 25 4.30 2.68 -5.75
CA ALA A 25 3.31 3.01 -4.74
C ALA A 25 3.58 4.46 -4.40
N ASN A 26 2.66 5.35 -4.77
CA ASN A 26 2.76 6.75 -4.44
C ASN A 26 2.97 6.83 -2.91
N PRO A 27 4.14 7.30 -2.42
CA PRO A 27 4.46 7.25 -0.99
C PRO A 27 3.44 8.04 -0.17
N ALA A 28 2.81 9.06 -0.77
CA ALA A 28 1.70 9.79 -0.17
C ALA A 28 0.44 8.93 0.01
N LYS A 29 0.15 8.00 -0.93
CA LYS A 29 -0.95 7.04 -0.78
C LYS A 29 -0.68 6.03 0.32
N ALA A 30 0.54 5.50 0.39
CA ALA A 30 0.90 4.53 1.42
C ALA A 30 0.75 5.16 2.82
N ALA A 31 1.26 6.38 3.00
CA ALA A 31 1.10 7.13 4.25
C ALA A 31 -0.37 7.47 4.55
N ALA A 32 -1.15 7.91 3.57
CA ALA A 32 -2.57 8.19 3.76
C ALA A 32 -3.38 6.94 4.13
N GLN A 33 -3.05 5.80 3.54
CA GLN A 33 -3.68 4.51 3.85
C GLN A 33 -3.36 4.08 5.29
N GLU A 34 -2.11 4.24 5.73
CA GLU A 34 -1.69 3.96 7.11
C GLU A 34 -2.49 4.80 8.12
N VAL A 35 -2.64 6.11 7.88
CA VAL A 35 -3.46 7.01 8.72
C VAL A 35 -4.92 6.54 8.80
N VAL A 36 -5.50 6.11 7.68
CA VAL A 36 -6.87 5.60 7.62
C VAL A 36 -7.03 4.30 8.43
N ASP A 37 -6.05 3.40 8.33
CA ASP A 37 -6.11 2.11 9.00
C ASP A 37 -5.87 2.23 10.50
N ASP A 38 -4.98 3.12 10.93
CA ASP A 38 -4.76 3.41 12.35
C ASP A 38 -5.97 4.09 12.98
N TYR A 39 -6.62 5.00 12.27
CA TYR A 39 -7.89 5.58 12.73
C TYR A 39 -8.98 4.50 12.91
N LYS A 40 -9.08 3.53 12.00
CA LYS A 40 -10.04 2.41 12.13
C LYS A 40 -9.71 1.52 13.32
N LYS A 41 -8.44 1.20 13.53
CA LYS A 41 -7.99 0.42 14.70
C LYS A 41 -8.35 1.16 15.99
N LEU A 42 -8.05 2.46 16.07
CA LEU A 42 -8.40 3.29 17.22
C LEU A 42 -9.92 3.29 17.47
N ARG A 43 -10.72 3.46 16.42
CA ARG A 43 -12.19 3.41 16.52
C ARG A 43 -12.68 2.05 17.04
N ALA A 44 -12.10 0.96 16.56
CA ALA A 44 -12.45 -0.38 17.02
C ALA A 44 -12.09 -0.59 18.50
N MET A 45 -10.92 -0.14 18.93
CA MET A 45 -10.51 -0.17 20.34
C MET A 45 -11.45 0.67 21.22
N CYS A 46 -11.81 1.89 20.80
CA CYS A 46 -12.74 2.71 21.55
C CYS A 46 -14.15 2.09 21.63
N SER A 47 -14.54 1.26 20.65
CA SER A 47 -15.86 0.62 20.62
C SER A 47 -16.04 -0.45 21.69
N VAL A 48 -14.95 -1.07 22.15
CA VAL A 48 -14.98 -2.11 23.20
C VAL A 48 -14.70 -1.56 24.61
N SER A 49 -14.15 -0.34 24.72
CA SER A 49 -13.93 0.35 25.99
C SER A 49 -15.24 0.86 26.63
N ILE A 50 -15.26 1.01 27.97
CA ILE A 50 -16.45 1.38 28.74
C ILE A 50 -16.12 2.52 29.71
N GLY A 51 -17.12 3.34 30.06
CA GLY A 51 -16.99 4.36 31.10
C GLY A 51 -16.06 5.51 30.73
N GLU A 52 -15.20 5.92 31.66
CA GLU A 52 -14.26 7.04 31.49
C GLU A 52 -13.20 6.74 30.41
N GLU A 53 -12.70 5.50 30.37
CA GLU A 53 -11.77 5.04 29.34
C GLU A 53 -12.33 5.24 27.92
N ARG A 54 -13.64 4.98 27.76
CA ARG A 54 -14.33 5.22 26.49
C ARG A 54 -14.29 6.69 26.12
N ARG A 55 -14.59 7.59 27.06
CA ARG A 55 -14.61 9.04 26.80
C ARG A 55 -13.23 9.53 26.35
N ASP A 56 -12.18 9.10 27.03
CA ASP A 56 -10.81 9.47 26.70
C ASP A 56 -10.35 8.89 25.36
N CYS A 57 -10.75 7.64 25.06
CA CYS A 57 -10.48 7.02 23.77
C CYS A 57 -11.17 7.78 22.63
N PHE A 58 -12.44 8.14 22.80
CA PHE A 58 -13.17 8.93 21.80
C PHE A 58 -12.67 10.36 21.67
N ALA A 59 -12.09 10.97 22.73
CA ALA A 59 -11.40 12.25 22.63
C ALA A 59 -10.18 12.15 21.69
N LYS A 60 -9.32 11.15 21.89
CA LYS A 60 -8.17 10.86 21.00
C LYS A 60 -8.62 10.53 19.57
N LEU A 61 -9.72 9.80 19.42
CA LEU A 61 -10.33 9.53 18.12
C LEU A 61 -10.78 10.83 17.44
N ASN A 62 -11.36 11.76 18.20
CA ASN A 62 -11.80 13.03 17.66
C ASN A 62 -10.61 13.91 17.21
N ASP A 63 -9.52 13.93 17.97
CA ASP A 63 -8.30 14.66 17.62
C ASP A 63 -7.67 14.14 16.31
N SER A 64 -7.76 12.83 16.07
CA SER A 64 -7.26 12.20 14.84
C SER A 64 -8.21 12.32 13.63
N ASN A 65 -9.43 12.84 13.82
CA ASN A 65 -10.46 12.93 12.77
C ASN A 65 -10.05 13.88 11.62
N ALA A 66 -9.34 14.97 11.93
CA ALA A 66 -8.85 15.89 10.91
C ALA A 66 -7.84 15.20 9.97
N ASN A 67 -6.89 14.46 10.54
CA ASN A 67 -5.89 13.70 9.78
C ASN A 67 -6.54 12.58 8.96
N TYR A 68 -7.52 11.89 9.53
CA TYR A 68 -8.30 10.87 8.82
C TYR A 68 -9.02 11.44 7.59
N ARG A 69 -9.65 12.61 7.71
CA ARG A 69 -10.34 13.27 6.60
C ARG A 69 -9.37 13.69 5.48
N ALA A 70 -8.25 14.31 5.84
CA ALA A 70 -7.21 14.72 4.89
C ALA A 70 -6.60 13.50 4.16
N ALA A 71 -6.34 12.41 4.88
CA ALA A 71 -5.85 11.16 4.31
C ALA A 71 -6.88 10.56 3.34
N LYS A 72 -8.16 10.53 3.70
CA LYS A 72 -9.23 10.08 2.80
C LYS A 72 -9.35 10.92 1.53
N GLU A 73 -9.20 12.23 1.64
CA GLU A 73 -9.23 13.11 0.47
C GLU A 73 -8.08 12.80 -0.49
N THR A 74 -6.87 12.58 0.04
CA THR A 74 -5.69 12.18 -0.73
C THR A 74 -5.93 10.87 -1.49
N LEU A 75 -6.54 9.88 -0.85
CA LEU A 75 -6.86 8.60 -1.49
C LEU A 75 -7.96 8.73 -2.56
N ASN A 76 -8.93 9.62 -2.35
CA ASN A 76 -10.04 9.83 -3.28
C ASN A 76 -9.62 10.57 -4.56
N ARG A 77 -8.80 11.63 -4.45
CA ARG A 77 -8.38 12.45 -5.61
C ARG A 77 -7.67 11.61 -6.67
N ASP A 78 -6.79 10.71 -6.26
CA ASP A 78 -6.07 9.84 -7.20
C ASP A 78 -6.96 8.70 -7.78
N SER A 79 -8.11 8.42 -7.16
CA SER A 79 -9.08 7.44 -7.67
C SER A 79 -9.91 8.01 -8.83
N ASP A 80 -10.07 9.34 -8.88
CA ASP A 80 -10.80 10.02 -9.94
C ASP A 80 -9.92 10.23 -11.19
N ASP A 81 -8.62 10.52 -11.00
CA ASP A 81 -7.64 10.61 -12.10
C ASP A 81 -7.46 9.28 -12.87
N SER A 82 -7.67 8.14 -12.20
CA SER A 82 -7.63 6.83 -12.85
C SER A 82 -8.90 6.51 -13.66
N LYS A 83 -10.02 7.21 -13.39
CA LYS A 83 -11.30 7.01 -14.11
C LYS A 83 -11.46 7.94 -15.31
N SER A 84 -10.78 9.09 -15.31
CA SER A 84 -10.81 10.09 -16.38
C SER A 84 -9.85 9.80 -17.54
N ALA A 85 -8.97 8.81 -17.42
CA ALA A 85 -8.06 8.39 -18.50
C ALA A 85 -8.70 7.46 -19.56
N HIS A 86 -9.98 7.11 -19.43
CA HIS A 86 -10.74 6.41 -20.45
C HIS A 86 -11.47 7.44 -21.34
N PHE A 87 -11.33 7.30 -22.67
CA PHE A 87 -11.89 8.15 -23.75
C PHE A 87 -11.04 9.40 -24.06
N VAL A 88 -10.58 9.68 -25.28
CA VAL A 88 -11.08 9.37 -26.62
C VAL A 88 -9.88 9.43 -27.57
N SER A 89 -9.61 8.37 -28.34
CA SER A 89 -8.89 8.50 -29.60
C SER A 89 -9.92 8.32 -30.70
N PHE A 90 -10.56 9.43 -31.08
CA PHE A 90 -11.40 9.47 -32.28
C PHE A 90 -10.55 10.01 -33.42
N ALA A 91 -10.56 9.26 -34.51
CA ALA A 91 -9.78 9.48 -35.71
C ALA A 91 -10.02 10.85 -36.36
N GLY A 92 -8.96 11.39 -36.96
CA GLY A 92 -8.96 12.53 -37.87
C GLY A 92 -7.73 12.46 -38.77
#